data_AF-A0A418YD00-F1
#
_entry.id   AF-A0A418YD00-F1
#
_cell.length_a   1.000
_cell.length_b   1.000
_cell.length_c   1.000
_cell.angle_alpha   90.00
_cell.angle_beta   90.00
_cell.angle_gamma   90.00
#
_symmetry.space_group_name_H-M   'P 1'
#
loop_
_entity.id
_entity.type
_entity.pdbx_description
1 polymer ?
#
loop_
_entity_poly.entity_id
_entity_poly.type
_entity_poly.pdbx_seq_one_letter_code
_entity_poly.pdbx_strand_id
1 'polypeptide(L)'
;MSIRSGYQADFLSPYSILLPSPNLALAGDVLQPPNLPAGETVIPYVHYSLVMSKSNKQALYSAANVDNAKGQLISGSKGRKWFIDQHVGFDNQISNFAYRQSPWDRGHLTRRTAVTWAITLQL
;
A
#
# COMPACT_ATOMS: atom_id res chain seq x y z
N MET A 1 15.33 0.04 13.16
CA MET A 1 14.87 0.14 11.76
C MET A 1 13.35 0.04 11.75
N SER A 2 12.67 0.96 11.08
CA SER A 2 11.21 0.84 10.89
C SER A 2 10.92 -0.41 10.04
N ILE A 3 10.00 -1.25 10.49
CA ILE A 3 9.54 -2.41 9.72
C ILE A 3 8.83 -2.02 8.42
N ARG A 4 8.45 -0.74 8.27
CA ARG A 4 7.80 -0.19 7.07
C ARG A 4 8.74 0.76 6.34
N SER A 5 9.73 0.18 5.67
CA SER A 5 10.64 0.93 4.81
C SER A 5 9.97 1.43 3.52
N GLY A 6 8.79 0.89 3.17
CA GLY A 6 8.13 1.18 1.90
C GLY A 6 8.83 0.51 0.73
N TYR A 7 8.37 0.87 -0.47
CA TYR A 7 9.00 0.55 -1.74
C TYR A 7 10.43 1.12 -1.83
N GLN A 8 11.38 0.32 -2.29
CA GLN A 8 12.77 0.66 -2.56
C GLN A 8 12.99 0.74 -4.08
N ALA A 9 13.47 1.88 -4.56
CA ALA A 9 13.65 2.12 -6.00
C ALA A 9 14.80 1.29 -6.61
N ASP A 10 15.84 1.03 -5.82
CA ASP A 10 17.06 0.32 -6.18
C ASP A 10 17.00 -1.20 -5.91
N PHE A 11 15.81 -1.71 -5.57
CA PHE A 11 15.60 -3.13 -5.24
C PHE A 11 16.07 -4.09 -6.35
N LEU A 12 15.97 -3.68 -7.61
CA LEU A 12 16.39 -4.46 -8.78
C LEU A 12 17.78 -4.05 -9.27
N SER A 13 18.75 -3.90 -8.36
CA SER A 13 20.12 -3.53 -8.69
C SER A 13 20.67 -4.33 -9.89
N PRO A 14 21.28 -3.66 -10.90
CA PRO A 14 21.73 -2.25 -10.89
C PRO A 14 20.66 -1.22 -11.29
N TYR A 15 19.41 -1.61 -11.49
CA TYR A 15 18.35 -0.72 -11.95
C TYR A 15 17.67 0.02 -10.79
N SER A 16 17.41 1.32 -11.01
CA SER A 16 16.60 2.15 -10.13
C SER A 16 15.29 2.52 -10.81
N ILE A 17 14.17 2.06 -10.25
CA ILE A 17 12.82 2.34 -10.74
C ILE A 17 12.15 3.26 -9.73
N LEU A 18 12.07 4.55 -10.07
CA LEU A 18 11.42 5.56 -9.23
C LEU A 18 9.91 5.37 -9.16
N LEU A 19 9.31 5.80 -8.05
CA LEU A 19 7.86 5.86 -7.93
C LEU A 19 7.28 6.88 -8.93
N PRO A 20 6.11 6.60 -9.53
CA PRO A 20 5.43 7.57 -10.37
C PRO A 20 5.03 8.78 -9.53
N SER A 21 5.21 9.98 -10.08
CA SER A 21 4.72 11.21 -9.47
C SER A 21 3.43 11.66 -10.14
N PRO A 22 2.39 12.03 -9.38
CA PRO A 22 1.17 12.61 -9.93
C PRO A 22 1.49 13.87 -10.75
N ASN A 23 0.88 14.00 -11.92
CA ASN A 23 1.00 15.22 -12.73
C ASN A 23 0.15 16.36 -12.13
N LEU A 24 0.25 17.56 -12.72
CA LEU A 24 -0.49 18.74 -12.25
C LEU A 24 -2.01 18.54 -12.21
N ALA A 25 -2.57 17.75 -13.12
CA ALA A 25 -4.01 17.46 -13.15
C ALA A 25 -4.46 16.62 -11.95
N LEU A 26 -3.58 15.79 -11.39
CA LEU A 26 -3.85 14.94 -10.23
C LEU A 26 -3.35 15.54 -8.91
N ALA A 27 -2.45 16.53 -8.94
CA ALA A 27 -1.82 17.09 -7.74
C ALA A 27 -2.84 17.56 -6.69
N GLY A 28 -3.94 18.18 -7.14
CA GLY A 28 -5.02 18.62 -6.26
C GLY A 28 -5.79 17.47 -5.59
N ASP A 29 -5.75 16.27 -6.15
CA ASP A 29 -6.45 15.08 -5.66
C ASP A 29 -5.59 14.16 -4.80
N VAL A 30 -4.27 14.38 -4.74
CA VAL A 30 -3.37 13.57 -3.89
C VAL A 30 -3.66 13.78 -2.41
N LEU A 31 -3.86 12.68 -1.68
CA LEU A 31 -4.06 12.69 -0.24
C LEU A 31 -2.77 13.08 0.50
N GLN A 32 -2.89 14.02 1.43
CA GLN A 32 -1.94 14.21 2.52
C GLN A 32 -2.33 13.26 3.66
N PRO A 33 -1.55 12.21 3.96
CA PRO A 33 -1.89 11.27 5.02
C PRO A 33 -1.76 11.93 6.40
N PRO A 34 -2.62 11.59 7.36
CA PRO A 34 -2.67 12.26 8.67
C PRO A 34 -1.39 12.08 9.50
N ASN A 35 -0.63 11.02 9.26
CA ASN A 35 0.55 10.65 10.05
C ASN A 35 1.88 10.87 9.29
N LEU A 36 1.86 11.59 8.16
CA LEU A 36 3.07 11.96 7.43
C LEU A 36 3.33 13.47 7.51
N PRO A 37 4.60 13.91 7.45
CA PRO A 37 4.96 15.32 7.30
C PRO A 37 4.25 15.97 6.11
N ALA A 38 4.00 17.28 6.21
CA ALA A 38 3.39 18.03 5.12
C ALA A 38 4.21 17.92 3.83
N GLY A 39 3.56 17.58 2.72
CA GLY A 39 4.20 17.36 1.42
C GLY A 39 4.61 15.90 1.18
N GLU A 40 4.71 15.07 2.22
CA GLU A 40 4.92 13.63 2.06
C GLU A 40 3.58 12.92 1.82
N THR A 41 3.44 12.31 0.65
CA THR A 41 2.18 11.72 0.18
C THR A 41 2.27 10.20 -0.06
N VAL A 42 3.49 9.67 -0.06
CA VAL A 42 3.76 8.23 -0.25
C VAL A 42 3.66 7.53 1.10
N ILE A 43 2.67 6.65 1.25
CA ILE A 43 2.44 5.90 2.48
C ILE A 43 3.28 4.61 2.43
N PRO A 44 4.25 4.42 3.35
CA PRO A 44 5.11 3.25 3.35
C PRO A 44 4.50 2.07 4.13
N TYR A 45 4.66 0.88 3.58
CA TYR A 45 4.34 -0.40 4.22
C TYR A 45 5.54 -1.34 4.14
N VAL A 46 5.37 -2.57 4.63
CA VAL A 46 6.37 -3.62 4.46
C VAL A 46 6.44 -3.97 2.98
N HIS A 47 7.57 -3.65 2.33
CA HIS A 47 7.90 -4.01 0.94
C HIS A 47 7.06 -3.35 -0.17
N TYR A 48 6.15 -2.44 0.17
CA TYR A 48 5.40 -1.68 -0.81
C TYR A 48 5.06 -0.28 -0.29
N SER A 49 4.74 0.61 -1.21
CA SER A 49 4.18 1.93 -0.92
C SER A 49 2.93 2.18 -1.76
N LEU A 50 2.13 3.16 -1.36
CA LEU A 50 0.99 3.63 -2.15
C LEU A 50 0.80 5.14 -2.02
N VAL A 51 0.04 5.70 -2.95
CA VAL A 51 -0.48 7.07 -2.90
C VAL A 51 -1.99 7.00 -3.07
N MET A 52 -2.74 7.77 -2.29
CA MET A 52 -4.21 7.78 -2.28
C MET A 52 -4.78 9.02 -2.98
N SER A 53 -5.96 8.86 -3.57
CA SER A 53 -6.83 9.95 -4.02
C SER A 53 -7.74 10.40 -2.88
N LYS A 54 -7.92 11.71 -2.73
CA LYS A 54 -8.85 12.34 -1.78
C LYS A 54 -10.30 12.20 -2.25
N SER A 55 -10.53 12.42 -3.54
CA SER A 55 -11.89 12.48 -4.10
C SER A 55 -12.58 11.11 -4.12
N ASN A 56 -11.87 10.06 -4.52
CA ASN A 56 -12.47 8.73 -4.69
C ASN A 56 -12.12 7.75 -3.55
N LYS A 57 -11.26 8.17 -2.61
CA LYS A 57 -10.86 7.40 -1.41
C LYS A 57 -10.23 6.04 -1.73
N GLN A 58 -9.57 5.94 -2.88
CA GLN A 58 -8.87 4.75 -3.35
C GLN A 58 -7.41 5.11 -3.71
N ALA A 59 -6.57 4.09 -3.89
CA ALA A 59 -5.19 4.30 -4.28
C ALA A 59 -5.10 4.78 -5.74
N LEU A 60 -4.31 5.84 -5.98
CA LEU A 60 -3.88 6.22 -7.32
C LEU A 60 -2.93 5.17 -7.89
N TYR A 61 -2.02 4.66 -7.05
CA TYR A 61 -1.18 3.51 -7.38
C TYR A 61 -0.71 2.79 -6.12
N SER A 62 -0.22 1.55 -6.30
CA SER A 62 0.66 0.88 -5.35
C SER A 62 1.87 0.32 -6.09
N ALA A 63 3.04 0.37 -5.46
CA ALA A 63 4.29 -0.15 -5.99
C ALA A 63 4.92 -1.08 -4.96
N ALA A 64 5.29 -2.30 -5.37
CA ALA A 64 5.77 -3.35 -4.50
C ALA A 64 7.11 -3.92 -4.99
N ASN A 65 8.01 -4.17 -4.05
CA ASN A 65 9.19 -4.99 -4.28
C ASN A 65 8.85 -6.45 -4.01
N VAL A 66 9.24 -7.36 -4.90
CA VAL A 66 8.89 -8.78 -4.84
C VAL A 66 10.15 -9.62 -4.88
N ASP A 67 10.45 -10.31 -3.78
CA ASP A 67 11.52 -11.31 -3.70
C ASP A 67 10.91 -12.71 -3.64
N ASN A 68 10.74 -13.37 -4.79
CA ASN A 68 10.22 -14.73 -4.85
C ASN A 68 11.18 -15.77 -4.27
N ALA A 69 12.50 -15.50 -4.27
CA ALA A 69 13.50 -16.41 -3.71
C ALA A 69 13.43 -16.46 -2.18
N LYS A 70 12.96 -15.38 -1.55
CA LYS A 70 12.72 -15.29 -0.10
C LYS A 70 11.24 -15.35 0.29
N GLY A 71 10.37 -15.72 -0.65
CA GLY A 71 8.93 -15.82 -0.43
C GLY A 71 8.60 -16.79 0.71
N GLN A 72 7.65 -16.41 1.55
CA GLN A 72 7.19 -17.25 2.65
C GLN A 72 5.79 -17.81 2.35
N LEU A 73 5.60 -19.09 2.67
CA LEU A 73 4.27 -19.70 2.62
C LEU A 73 3.44 -19.20 3.79
N ILE A 74 2.34 -18.54 3.47
CA ILE A 74 1.35 -18.05 4.44
C ILE A 74 0.10 -18.91 4.35
N SER A 75 -0.38 -19.39 5.50
CA SER A 75 -1.66 -20.11 5.53
C SER A 75 -2.79 -19.17 5.08
N GLY A 76 -3.63 -19.66 4.17
CA GLY A 76 -4.67 -18.83 3.55
C GLY A 76 -5.70 -18.28 4.55
N SER A 77 -5.92 -18.95 5.68
CA SER A 77 -6.94 -18.58 6.68
C SER A 77 -6.61 -17.30 7.47
N LYS A 78 -5.33 -17.03 7.75
CA LYS A 78 -4.92 -15.81 8.47
C LYS A 78 -4.92 -14.63 7.49
N GLY A 79 -5.38 -13.44 7.89
CA GLY A 79 -5.20 -12.20 7.10
C GLY A 79 -6.20 -11.92 5.98
N ARG A 80 -7.35 -12.62 5.92
CA ARG A 80 -8.46 -12.30 5.00
C ARG A 80 -9.43 -11.22 5.51
N LYS A 81 -9.13 -10.64 6.67
CA LYS A 81 -10.00 -9.64 7.29
C LYS A 81 -9.66 -8.27 6.70
N TRP A 82 -10.66 -7.62 6.10
CA TRP A 82 -10.57 -6.24 5.64
C TRP A 82 -10.79 -5.30 6.83
N PHE A 83 -9.90 -4.33 7.02
CA PHE A 83 -9.96 -3.36 8.10
C PHE A 83 -9.61 -1.97 7.59
N ILE A 84 -10.02 -0.96 8.36
CA ILE A 84 -9.70 0.44 8.14
C ILE A 84 -8.22 0.67 8.45
N ASP A 85 -7.50 1.30 7.54
CA ASP A 85 -6.09 1.63 7.73
C ASP A 85 -5.94 3.02 8.38
N GLN A 86 -5.41 3.05 9.60
CA GLN A 86 -5.19 4.29 10.33
C GLN A 86 -4.11 5.20 9.71
N HIS A 87 -3.20 4.67 8.89
CA HIS A 87 -2.17 5.46 8.21
C HIS A 87 -2.76 6.29 7.07
N VAL A 88 -3.85 5.81 6.48
CA VAL A 88 -4.63 6.53 5.46
C VAL A 88 -5.62 7.51 6.12
N GLY A 89 -6.14 7.16 7.30
CA GLY A 89 -7.17 7.93 8.01
C GLY A 89 -8.58 7.44 7.68
N PHE A 90 -9.48 7.44 8.67
CA PHE A 90 -10.81 6.82 8.55
C PHE A 90 -11.64 7.39 7.40
N ASP A 91 -11.66 8.72 7.25
CA ASP A 91 -12.50 9.40 6.25
C ASP A 91 -11.93 9.37 4.82
N ASN A 92 -10.68 8.92 4.67
CA ASN A 92 -9.94 8.91 3.41
C ASN A 92 -9.99 7.57 2.68
N GLN A 93 -10.86 6.65 3.11
CA GLN A 93 -10.96 5.30 2.58
C GLN A 93 -12.41 4.81 2.51
N ILE A 94 -12.67 3.92 1.56
CA ILE A 94 -13.97 3.27 1.43
C ILE A 94 -14.07 2.17 2.50
N SER A 95 -15.07 2.26 3.37
CA SER A 95 -15.26 1.26 4.42
C SER A 95 -15.91 -0.03 3.88
N ASN A 96 -15.83 -1.11 4.66
CA ASN A 96 -16.47 -2.38 4.35
C ASN A 96 -18.00 -2.27 4.14
N PHE A 97 -18.63 -1.20 4.63
CA PHE A 97 -20.08 -0.99 4.46
C PHE A 97 -20.47 -0.89 2.98
N ALA A 98 -19.66 -0.19 2.17
CA ALA A 98 -19.95 0.03 0.74
C ALA A 98 -19.99 -1.26 -0.09
N TYR A 99 -19.39 -2.35 0.41
CA TYR A 99 -19.32 -3.64 -0.27
C TYR A 99 -20.37 -4.65 0.19
N ARG A 100 -21.12 -4.35 1.27
CA ARG A 100 -22.18 -5.24 1.76
C ARG A 100 -23.39 -5.14 0.82
N GLN A 101 -23.88 -6.29 0.35
CA GLN A 101 -25.03 -6.37 -0.56
C GLN A 101 -24.87 -5.53 -1.84
N SER A 102 -23.62 -5.34 -2.27
CA SER A 102 -23.28 -4.67 -3.52
C SER A 102 -22.81 -5.69 -4.57
N PRO A 103 -22.85 -5.36 -5.87
CA PRO A 103 -22.26 -6.21 -6.92
C PRO A 103 -20.72 -6.14 -6.94
N TRP A 104 -20.10 -5.33 -6.09
CA TRP A 104 -18.67 -5.06 -6.09
C TRP A 104 -17.93 -5.91 -5.06
N ASP A 105 -16.75 -6.39 -5.42
CA ASP A 105 -15.81 -7.05 -4.52
C ASP A 105 -14.62 -6.13 -4.18
N ARG A 106 -13.84 -6.52 -3.18
CA ARG A 106 -12.66 -5.79 -2.72
C ARG A 106 -11.42 -6.36 -3.40
N GLY A 107 -10.90 -5.61 -4.37
CA GLY A 107 -9.67 -5.95 -5.08
C GLY A 107 -8.41 -5.48 -4.33
N HIS A 108 -7.39 -6.35 -4.23
CA HIS A 108 -6.06 -5.92 -3.81
C HIS A 108 -5.28 -5.35 -5.00
N LEU A 109 -4.62 -4.21 -4.82
CA LEU A 109 -3.60 -3.75 -5.77
C LEU A 109 -2.28 -4.48 -5.55
N THR A 110 -1.79 -4.49 -4.31
CA THR A 110 -0.63 -5.28 -3.91
C THR A 110 -1.10 -6.58 -3.29
N ARG A 111 -0.78 -7.70 -3.96
CA ARG A 111 -1.12 -9.03 -3.46
C ARG A 111 -0.31 -9.33 -2.21
N ARG A 112 -0.95 -9.85 -1.17
CA ARG A 112 -0.28 -10.23 0.08
C ARG A 112 0.93 -11.13 -0.13
N THR A 113 0.81 -12.15 -0.98
CA THR A 113 1.91 -13.08 -1.28
C THR A 113 3.10 -12.42 -1.97
N ALA A 114 2.88 -11.32 -2.71
CA ALA A 114 3.95 -10.60 -3.38
C ALA A 114 4.88 -9.86 -2.40
N VAL A 115 4.38 -9.52 -1.21
CA VAL A 115 5.09 -8.76 -0.17
C VAL A 115 5.31 -9.56 1.11
N THR A 116 5.09 -10.88 1.06
CA THR A 116 5.39 -11.76 2.20
C THR A 116 6.69 -12.51 1.92
N TRP A 117 7.80 -11.78 2.02
CA TRP A 117 9.15 -12.28 1.86
C TRP A 117 10.06 -11.72 2.96
N ALA A 118 11.22 -12.36 3.15
CA ALA A 118 12.11 -12.21 4.30
C ALA A 118 11.61 -12.88 5.59
N ILE A 119 12.47 -12.86 6.62
CA ILE A 119 12.21 -13.49 7.92
C ILE A 119 11.39 -12.50 8.77
N THR A 120 10.25 -12.97 9.27
CA THR A 120 9.49 -12.25 10.31
C THR A 120 10.35 -12.18 11.57
N LEU A 121 10.76 -10.98 11.99
CA LEU A 121 11.17 -10.78 13.38
C LEU A 121 9.92 -10.99 14.24
N GLN A 122 9.90 -12.09 15.00
CA GLN A 122 8.93 -12.22 16.09
C GLN A 122 9.33 -11.17 17.14
N LEU A 123 8.53 -10.11 17.24
CA LEU A 123 8.53 -9.20 18.39
C LEU A 123 7.59 -9.75 19.46
#